data_AF-A0A0K9P566-F1
#
_entry.id   AF-A0A0K9P566-F1
#
_cell.length_a   1.000
_cell.length_b   1.000
_cell.length_c   1.000
_cell.angle_alpha   90.00
_cell.angle_beta   90.00
_cell.angle_gamma   90.00
#
_symmetry.space_group_name_H-M   'P 1'
#
loop_
_entity.id
_entity.type
_entity.pdbx_description
1 polymer ?
#
loop_
_entity_poly.entity_id
_entity_poly.type
_entity_poly.pdbx_seq_one_letter_code
_entity_poly.pdbx_strand_id
1 'polypeptide(L)'
;MHSTFLIRNGLSEFLTINSTPENSLKMSLDSLSTIAKNDDGINNSSMLKNGIDLLCQNKVGIVLVMSGINSPTEKSIDELQNFLLDNEMFRKIDGRQVSLPLVVISPVNEVQIYEKYFSDHNYFGLDKEKVRFLEEAKLPVVSKSLDEEQETHKILLRSPCEIVESPVGSGGVIDLLSTKKNLGNFSKWGIEYVEVCSLSGIRSIGQIMLLGLTSSRGVDLGIIYLEKSSEEEFNIILSMKYLTEQQVEKVESNESISTTSVACEHMEVVDNKWVSIHPNLPNSIHFHSSIYNRLLGACDTDRMCVLHITD
;
A
#
# COMPACT_ATOMS: atom_id res chain seq x y z
N MET A 1 -15.38 10.08 30.44
CA MET A 1 -14.12 10.57 29.85
C MET A 1 -13.99 9.92 28.48
N HIS A 2 -14.22 10.68 27.42
CA HIS A 2 -14.05 10.21 26.04
C HIS A 2 -12.56 9.92 25.82
N SER A 3 -12.18 8.64 25.69
CA SER A 3 -10.87 8.30 25.12
C SER A 3 -10.95 8.63 23.63
N THR A 4 -10.58 9.85 23.28
CA THR A 4 -10.14 10.16 21.92
C THR A 4 -8.94 9.26 21.68
N PHE A 5 -9.12 8.19 20.91
CA PHE A 5 -8.02 7.35 20.50
C PHE A 5 -7.03 8.24 19.73
N LEU A 6 -5.82 8.38 20.27
CA LEU A 6 -4.71 8.89 19.48
C LEU A 6 -4.46 7.84 18.40
N ILE A 7 -4.92 8.11 17.17
CA ILE A 7 -4.33 7.46 16.00
C ILE A 7 -2.84 7.79 16.11
N ARG A 8 -2.03 6.77 16.44
CA ARG A 8 -0.58 6.90 16.43
C ARG A 8 -0.24 7.30 15.00
N ASN A 9 0.22 8.54 14.82
CA ASN A 9 0.55 9.07 13.51
C ASN A 9 1.86 8.41 13.06
N GLY A 10 1.75 7.22 12.49
CA GLY A 10 2.85 6.36 12.08
C GLY A 10 3.75 7.05 11.08
N LEU A 11 3.20 7.95 10.25
CA LEU A 11 3.98 8.78 9.34
C LEU A 11 4.90 9.76 10.09
N SER A 12 4.38 10.50 11.07
CA SER A 12 5.17 11.48 11.82
C SER A 12 6.31 10.83 12.63
N GLU A 13 6.05 9.67 13.22
CA GLU A 13 7.03 8.89 13.96
C GLU A 13 8.07 8.28 13.01
N PHE A 14 7.61 7.73 11.89
CA PHE A 14 8.49 7.23 10.82
C PHE A 14 9.47 8.29 10.36
N LEU A 15 9.00 9.51 10.09
CA LEU A 15 9.87 10.58 9.62
C LEU A 15 10.82 11.06 10.70
N THR A 16 10.38 11.12 11.96
CA THR A 16 11.25 11.51 13.08
C THR A 16 12.42 10.53 13.24
N ILE A 17 12.16 9.24 13.09
CA ILE A 17 13.19 8.18 13.23
C ILE A 17 14.09 8.11 11.99
N ASN A 18 13.52 8.33 10.79
CA ASN A 18 14.18 8.04 9.51
C ASN A 18 14.67 9.28 8.73
N SER A 19 14.61 10.47 9.33
CA SER A 19 15.04 11.74 8.70
C SER A 19 16.55 12.03 8.82
N THR A 20 17.39 11.01 8.99
CA THR A 20 18.84 11.25 9.00
C THR A 20 19.29 11.85 7.65
N PRO A 21 20.23 12.83 7.65
CA PRO A 21 20.58 13.55 6.43
C PRO A 21 21.21 12.68 5.33
N GLU A 22 21.88 11.58 5.70
CA GLU A 22 22.57 10.70 4.75
C GLU A 22 21.59 9.91 3.88
N ASN A 23 20.43 9.52 4.45
CA ASN A 23 19.42 8.71 3.78
C ASN A 23 18.19 9.51 3.30
N SER A 24 18.21 10.82 3.44
CA SER A 24 17.17 11.70 2.87
C SER A 24 17.68 12.50 1.67
N LEU A 25 16.79 12.85 0.75
CA LEU A 25 17.00 13.81 -0.32
C LEU A 25 15.83 14.80 -0.29
N LYS A 26 16.13 16.10 -0.17
CA LYS A 26 15.11 17.16 -0.16
C LYS A 26 15.02 17.82 -1.53
N MET A 27 13.82 18.02 -2.05
CA MET A 27 13.57 18.62 -3.37
C MET A 27 12.29 19.47 -3.34
N SER A 28 12.22 20.57 -4.10
CA SER A 28 10.98 21.33 -4.25
C SER A 28 10.11 20.77 -5.39
N LEU A 29 8.80 21.00 -5.30
CA LEU A 29 7.87 20.68 -6.38
C LEU A 29 8.25 21.41 -7.70
N ASP A 30 8.71 22.67 -7.57
CA ASP A 30 9.24 23.44 -8.70
C ASP A 30 10.43 22.75 -9.39
N SER A 31 11.34 22.16 -8.61
CA SER A 31 12.49 21.43 -9.14
C SER A 31 12.05 20.19 -9.92
N LEU A 32 11.09 19.43 -9.39
CA LEU A 32 10.51 18.27 -10.08
C LEU A 32 9.80 18.69 -11.39
N SER A 33 9.04 19.78 -11.35
CA SER A 33 8.34 20.30 -12.53
C SER A 33 9.30 20.79 -13.62
N THR A 34 10.46 21.32 -13.23
CA THR A 34 11.50 21.78 -14.15
C THR A 34 12.21 20.61 -14.82
N ILE A 35 12.51 19.55 -14.05
CA ILE A 35 13.06 18.30 -14.59
C ILE A 35 12.08 17.67 -15.59
N ALA A 36 10.76 17.79 -15.36
CA ALA A 36 9.74 17.28 -16.27
C ALA A 36 9.64 18.01 -17.61
N LYS A 37 10.01 19.29 -17.66
CA LYS A 37 9.84 20.15 -18.84
C LYS A 37 11.06 20.17 -19.76
N ASN A 38 12.23 19.80 -19.26
CA ASN A 38 13.47 19.85 -20.03
C ASN A 38 13.76 18.48 -20.67
N ASP A 39 13.42 18.31 -21.95
CA ASP A 39 13.80 17.12 -22.76
C ASP A 39 15.33 16.92 -22.82
N ASP A 40 16.10 18.01 -22.79
CA ASP A 40 17.57 18.00 -22.72
C ASP A 40 18.13 17.89 -21.27
N GLY A 41 17.25 17.90 -20.26
CA GLY A 41 17.57 17.94 -18.83
C GLY A 41 17.71 16.57 -18.15
N ILE A 42 17.48 15.48 -18.89
CA ILE A 42 17.66 14.08 -18.45
C ILE A 42 19.12 13.82 -17.98
N ASN A 43 20.07 14.72 -18.28
CA ASN A 43 21.49 14.60 -17.97
C ASN A 43 21.94 14.98 -16.54
N ASN A 44 21.08 15.56 -15.67
CA ASN A 44 21.60 16.21 -14.45
C ASN A 44 21.35 15.51 -13.10
N SER A 45 20.66 14.36 -13.05
CA SER A 45 20.73 13.51 -11.86
C SER A 45 20.98 12.06 -12.26
N SER A 46 22.07 11.48 -11.76
CA SER A 46 22.40 10.06 -11.96
C SER A 46 21.26 9.15 -11.48
N MET A 47 20.49 9.61 -10.49
CA MET A 47 19.30 8.94 -9.97
C MET A 47 18.17 8.86 -11.00
N LEU A 48 17.80 9.96 -11.64
CA LEU A 48 16.73 9.96 -12.64
C LEU A 48 17.06 9.00 -13.78
N LYS A 49 18.30 9.05 -14.27
CA LYS A 49 18.78 8.15 -15.32
C LYS A 49 18.70 6.69 -14.89
N ASN A 50 19.14 6.37 -13.67
CA ASN A 50 19.04 5.02 -13.13
C ASN A 50 17.58 4.54 -13.02
N GLY A 51 16.66 5.40 -12.55
CA GLY A 51 15.23 5.10 -12.49
C GLY A 51 14.62 4.83 -13.87
N ILE A 52 14.97 5.66 -14.86
CA ILE A 52 14.56 5.47 -16.26
C ILE A 52 15.09 4.15 -16.82
N ASP A 53 16.36 3.84 -16.59
CA ASP A 53 16.99 2.61 -17.08
C ASP A 53 16.29 1.36 -16.50
N LEU A 54 15.96 1.37 -15.20
CA LEU A 54 15.21 0.29 -14.55
C LEU A 54 13.82 0.09 -15.15
N LEU A 55 13.09 1.19 -15.41
CA LEU A 55 11.79 1.14 -16.08
C LEU A 55 11.93 0.56 -17.49
N CYS A 56 12.88 1.05 -18.29
CA CYS A 56 13.11 0.59 -19.66
C CYS A 56 13.53 -0.89 -19.74
N GLN A 57 14.17 -1.41 -18.70
CA GLN A 57 14.54 -2.82 -18.56
C GLN A 57 13.39 -3.70 -18.03
N ASN A 58 12.20 -3.12 -17.78
CA ASN A 58 11.04 -3.78 -17.18
C ASN A 58 11.35 -4.40 -15.80
N LYS A 59 12.15 -3.71 -14.98
CA LYS A 59 12.54 -4.15 -13.64
C LYS A 59 11.60 -3.69 -12.53
N VAL A 60 10.50 -3.04 -12.90
CA VAL A 60 9.59 -2.37 -11.96
C VAL A 60 8.17 -2.88 -12.15
N GLY A 61 7.50 -3.24 -11.05
CA GLY A 61 6.07 -3.52 -11.00
C GLY A 61 5.35 -2.47 -10.17
N ILE A 62 4.10 -2.16 -10.52
CA ILE A 62 3.28 -1.18 -9.81
C ILE A 62 2.19 -1.93 -9.05
N VAL A 63 1.98 -1.55 -7.79
CA VAL A 63 0.90 -2.00 -6.91
C VAL A 63 0.08 -0.77 -6.53
N LEU A 64 -1.12 -0.70 -7.09
CA LEU A 64 -2.08 0.36 -6.79
C LEU A 64 -3.03 -0.09 -5.69
N VAL A 65 -3.03 0.63 -4.57
CA VAL A 65 -3.89 0.36 -3.42
C VAL A 65 -5.13 1.25 -3.49
N MET A 66 -6.30 0.61 -3.55
CA MET A 66 -7.60 1.28 -3.65
C MET A 66 -8.32 1.38 -2.30
N SER A 67 -7.71 0.86 -1.21
CA SER A 67 -8.32 0.82 0.14
C SER A 67 -8.56 2.22 0.71
N GLY A 68 -9.66 2.41 1.44
CA GLY A 68 -10.03 3.70 2.06
C GLY A 68 -11.02 4.53 1.24
N ILE A 69 -11.32 4.12 0.00
CA ILE A 69 -12.36 4.72 -0.84
C ILE A 69 -13.67 3.93 -0.62
N ASN A 70 -14.68 4.58 -0.05
CA ASN A 70 -16.00 3.97 0.15
C ASN A 70 -16.66 3.72 -1.21
N SER A 71 -16.64 2.48 -1.72
CA SER A 71 -17.20 2.06 -3.01
C SER A 71 -16.58 2.79 -4.21
N PRO A 72 -16.55 2.20 -5.43
CA PRO A 72 -16.18 2.93 -6.62
C PRO A 72 -17.22 4.03 -6.88
N THR A 73 -16.92 5.24 -6.45
CA THR A 73 -17.63 6.46 -6.83
C THR A 73 -17.13 6.91 -8.19
N GLU A 74 -17.94 7.67 -8.94
CA GLU A 74 -17.50 8.29 -10.21
C GLU A 74 -16.15 9.00 -10.04
N LYS A 75 -15.96 9.69 -8.90
CA LYS A 75 -14.70 10.35 -8.54
C LYS A 75 -13.50 9.40 -8.45
N SER A 76 -13.65 8.25 -7.80
CA SER A 76 -12.55 7.27 -7.68
C SER A 76 -12.19 6.61 -9.01
N ILE A 77 -13.18 6.46 -9.89
CA ILE A 77 -12.99 5.97 -11.25
C ILE A 77 -12.22 7.02 -12.07
N ASP A 78 -12.57 8.30 -11.96
CA ASP A 78 -11.85 9.40 -12.60
C ASP A 78 -10.41 9.49 -12.10
N GLU A 79 -10.18 9.34 -10.80
CA GLU A 79 -8.84 9.33 -10.20
C GLU A 79 -8.01 8.14 -10.70
N LEU A 80 -8.61 6.95 -10.85
CA LEU A 80 -8.00 5.77 -11.45
C LEU A 80 -7.71 5.97 -12.94
N GLN A 81 -8.63 6.56 -13.71
CA GLN A 81 -8.38 6.90 -15.11
C GLN A 81 -7.21 7.87 -15.24
N ASN A 82 -7.21 8.94 -14.43
CA ASN A 82 -6.10 9.89 -14.41
C ASN A 82 -4.80 9.21 -14.01
N PHE A 83 -4.79 8.31 -13.02
CA PHE A 83 -3.61 7.51 -12.69
C PHE A 83 -3.11 6.70 -13.89
N LEU A 84 -4.00 5.99 -14.58
CA LEU A 84 -3.63 5.15 -15.72
C LEU A 84 -3.19 5.99 -16.95
N LEU A 85 -3.77 7.18 -17.14
CA LEU A 85 -3.44 8.13 -18.19
C LEU A 85 -2.13 8.88 -17.92
N ASP A 86 -1.90 9.34 -16.68
CA ASP A 86 -0.63 9.93 -16.25
C ASP A 86 0.51 8.90 -16.40
N ASN A 87 0.21 7.61 -16.19
CA ASN A 87 1.12 6.51 -16.44
C ASN A 87 1.36 6.21 -17.94
N GLU A 88 0.61 6.80 -18.88
CA GLU A 88 0.96 6.68 -20.30
C GLU A 88 2.30 7.35 -20.63
N MET A 89 2.78 8.28 -19.79
CA MET A 89 4.16 8.79 -19.83
C MET A 89 5.21 7.66 -19.73
N PHE A 90 4.88 6.52 -19.13
CA PHE A 90 5.77 5.37 -19.02
C PHE A 90 5.69 4.41 -20.21
N ARG A 91 4.66 4.47 -21.07
CA ARG A 91 4.56 3.58 -22.24
C ARG A 91 5.57 3.95 -23.34
N LYS A 92 6.12 5.17 -23.33
CA LYS A 92 7.23 5.61 -24.19
C LYS A 92 8.22 6.46 -23.40
N ILE A 93 9.16 5.82 -22.73
CA ILE A 93 10.32 6.50 -22.14
C ILE A 93 11.47 6.37 -23.14
N ASP A 94 12.08 7.49 -23.54
CA ASP A 94 13.18 7.50 -24.53
C ASP A 94 12.84 6.77 -25.84
N GLY A 95 11.58 6.88 -26.30
CA GLY A 95 11.08 6.20 -27.49
C GLY A 95 10.95 4.67 -27.38
N ARG A 96 11.20 4.08 -26.21
CA ARG A 96 11.08 2.64 -25.96
C ARG A 96 9.74 2.29 -25.35
N GLN A 97 9.15 1.19 -25.81
CA GLN A 97 7.91 0.70 -25.24
C GLN A 97 8.19 -0.04 -23.92
N VAL A 98 7.64 0.46 -22.82
CA VAL A 98 7.71 -0.18 -21.51
C VAL A 98 6.40 -0.90 -21.21
N SER A 99 6.49 -2.08 -20.60
CA SER A 99 5.34 -2.90 -20.23
C SER A 99 5.44 -3.29 -18.75
N LEU A 100 4.98 -2.38 -17.90
CA LEU A 100 5.00 -2.53 -16.44
C LEU A 100 3.84 -3.42 -15.98
N PRO A 101 4.09 -4.46 -15.17
CA PRO A 101 3.02 -5.16 -14.48
C PRO A 101 2.28 -4.26 -13.50
N LEU A 102 0.97 -4.43 -13.41
CA LEU A 102 0.09 -3.70 -12.50
C LEU A 102 -0.66 -4.69 -11.61
N VAL A 103 -0.57 -4.51 -10.30
CA VAL A 103 -1.37 -5.21 -9.32
C VAL A 103 -2.30 -4.20 -8.67
N VAL A 104 -3.61 -4.41 -8.76
CA VAL A 104 -4.61 -3.57 -8.09
C VAL A 104 -5.06 -4.29 -6.82
N ILE A 105 -4.88 -3.65 -5.66
CA ILE A 105 -5.40 -4.13 -4.38
C ILE A 105 -6.74 -3.46 -4.15
N SER A 106 -7.80 -4.26 -4.30
CA SER A 106 -9.20 -3.87 -4.21
C SER A 106 -9.70 -3.95 -2.77
N PRO A 107 -10.66 -3.09 -2.37
CA PRO A 107 -11.43 -3.30 -1.16
C PRO A 107 -12.14 -4.66 -1.16
N VAL A 108 -12.48 -5.12 0.06
CA VAL A 108 -13.18 -6.39 0.30
C VAL A 108 -14.45 -6.51 -0.56
N ASN A 109 -14.63 -7.66 -1.22
CA ASN A 109 -15.73 -7.95 -2.14
C ASN A 109 -15.87 -7.05 -3.39
N GLU A 110 -14.90 -6.19 -3.71
CA GLU A 110 -14.99 -5.28 -4.86
C GLU A 110 -14.14 -5.70 -6.08
N VAL A 111 -13.38 -6.79 -5.98
CA VAL A 111 -12.43 -7.24 -7.03
C VAL A 111 -13.10 -7.34 -8.41
N GLN A 112 -14.30 -7.91 -8.48
CA GLN A 112 -15.00 -8.11 -9.75
C GLN A 112 -15.41 -6.78 -10.41
N ILE A 113 -15.60 -5.72 -9.62
CA ILE A 113 -15.94 -4.40 -10.15
C ILE A 113 -14.75 -3.85 -10.95
N TYR A 114 -13.54 -3.93 -10.38
CA TYR A 114 -12.33 -3.49 -11.06
C TYR A 114 -11.95 -4.40 -12.22
N GLU A 115 -12.12 -5.72 -12.11
CA GLU A 115 -11.89 -6.65 -13.22
C GLU A 115 -12.79 -6.31 -14.42
N LYS A 116 -14.08 -6.08 -14.17
CA LYS A 116 -15.03 -5.67 -15.22
C LYS A 116 -14.64 -4.31 -15.79
N TYR A 117 -14.35 -3.34 -14.94
CA TYR A 117 -13.98 -1.99 -15.35
C TYR A 117 -12.74 -1.99 -16.27
N PHE A 118 -11.67 -2.70 -15.91
CA PHE A 118 -10.50 -2.85 -16.78
C PHE A 118 -10.83 -3.60 -18.07
N SER A 119 -11.66 -4.64 -18.02
CA SER A 119 -12.08 -5.38 -19.22
C SER A 119 -12.85 -4.50 -20.19
N ASP A 120 -13.81 -3.71 -19.69
CA ASP A 120 -14.66 -2.81 -20.49
C ASP A 120 -13.84 -1.70 -21.18
N HIS A 121 -12.67 -1.36 -20.63
CA HIS A 121 -11.74 -0.36 -21.17
C HIS A 121 -10.51 -0.99 -21.87
N ASN A 122 -10.59 -2.27 -22.27
CA ASN A 122 -9.51 -3.00 -22.95
C ASN A 122 -8.16 -2.89 -22.20
N TYR A 123 -8.21 -3.03 -20.87
CA TYR A 123 -7.09 -2.91 -19.94
C TYR A 123 -6.26 -1.63 -20.11
N PHE A 124 -6.86 -0.56 -20.65
CA PHE A 124 -6.17 0.71 -20.95
C PHE A 124 -4.93 0.51 -21.83
N GLY A 125 -4.92 -0.54 -22.67
CA GLY A 125 -3.78 -0.90 -23.50
C GLY A 125 -2.60 -1.54 -22.76
N LEU A 126 -2.76 -1.89 -21.48
CA LEU A 126 -1.83 -2.73 -20.74
C LEU A 126 -1.93 -4.19 -21.20
N ASP A 127 -0.84 -4.94 -20.97
CA ASP A 127 -0.85 -6.39 -21.18
C ASP A 127 -1.71 -7.07 -20.10
N LYS A 128 -2.84 -7.63 -20.51
CA LYS A 128 -3.77 -8.35 -19.63
C LYS A 128 -3.09 -9.43 -18.78
N GLU A 129 -2.06 -10.09 -19.28
CA GLU A 129 -1.35 -11.14 -18.51
C GLU A 129 -0.53 -10.58 -17.35
N LYS A 130 -0.20 -9.29 -17.42
CA LYS A 130 0.56 -8.53 -16.42
C LYS A 130 -0.32 -7.65 -15.51
N VAL A 131 -1.64 -7.67 -15.69
CA VAL A 131 -2.60 -7.02 -14.79
C VAL A 131 -3.19 -8.06 -13.84
N ARG A 132 -3.12 -7.80 -12.53
CA ARG A 132 -3.68 -8.67 -11.49
C ARG A 132 -4.53 -7.86 -10.53
N PHE A 133 -5.58 -8.49 -10.04
CA PHE A 133 -6.44 -7.94 -8.99
C PHE A 133 -6.33 -8.83 -7.77
N LEU A 134 -6.07 -8.22 -6.62
CA LEU A 134 -6.01 -8.87 -5.33
C LEU A 134 -7.01 -8.20 -4.41
N GLU A 135 -7.65 -8.97 -3.55
CA GLU A 135 -8.46 -8.42 -2.46
C GLU A 135 -7.54 -8.04 -1.30
N GLU A 136 -7.83 -6.93 -0.63
CA GLU A 136 -7.08 -6.51 0.56
C GLU A 136 -7.11 -7.56 1.68
N ALA A 137 -6.07 -7.55 2.51
CA ALA A 137 -5.98 -8.46 3.65
C ALA A 137 -7.05 -8.14 4.70
N LYS A 138 -7.53 -9.18 5.38
CA LYS A 138 -8.54 -9.10 6.43
C LYS A 138 -8.04 -9.74 7.72
N LEU A 139 -8.52 -9.23 8.85
CA LEU A 139 -8.32 -9.84 10.17
C LEU A 139 -9.68 -10.16 10.82
N PRO A 140 -9.73 -11.21 11.66
CA PRO A 140 -10.90 -11.50 12.47
C PRO A 140 -11.26 -10.34 13.38
N VAL A 141 -12.55 -10.03 13.47
CA VAL A 141 -13.10 -9.07 14.43
C VAL A 141 -13.34 -9.79 15.75
N VAL A 142 -12.95 -9.17 16.86
CA VAL A 142 -13.10 -9.77 18.19
C VAL A 142 -14.07 -9.00 19.07
N SER A 143 -14.65 -9.66 20.06
CA SER A 143 -15.49 -9.05 21.08
C SER A 143 -14.70 -8.05 21.90
N LYS A 144 -15.34 -6.94 22.29
CA LYS A 144 -14.74 -5.98 23.20
C LYS A 144 -14.70 -6.49 24.64
N SER A 145 -15.70 -7.25 25.05
CA SER A 145 -15.71 -7.97 26.32
C SER A 145 -14.76 -9.17 26.25
N LEU A 146 -14.18 -9.51 27.40
CA LEU A 146 -13.45 -10.75 27.59
C LEU A 146 -14.43 -11.88 27.88
N ASP A 147 -14.07 -13.08 27.45
CA ASP A 147 -14.68 -14.30 27.95
C ASP A 147 -14.40 -14.45 29.44
N GLU A 148 -15.44 -14.71 30.24
CA GLU A 148 -15.31 -14.82 31.70
C GLU A 148 -14.51 -16.06 32.13
N GLU A 149 -14.48 -17.12 31.31
CA GLU A 149 -13.78 -18.36 31.64
C GLU A 149 -12.32 -18.35 31.21
N GLN A 150 -12.01 -17.80 30.03
CA GLN A 150 -10.67 -17.82 29.44
C GLN A 150 -9.91 -16.49 29.53
N GLU A 151 -10.56 -15.41 29.98
CA GLU A 151 -10.00 -14.05 30.02
C GLU A 151 -9.47 -13.56 28.64
N THR A 152 -10.01 -14.09 27.55
CA THR A 152 -9.63 -13.75 26.16
C THR A 152 -10.78 -13.11 25.38
N HIS A 153 -10.47 -12.27 24.38
CA HIS A 153 -11.45 -11.79 23.43
C HIS A 153 -11.94 -12.91 22.49
N LYS A 154 -13.25 -12.97 22.21
CA LYS A 154 -13.86 -13.98 21.31
C LYS A 154 -13.87 -13.47 19.88
N ILE A 155 -13.57 -14.33 18.90
CA ILE A 155 -13.84 -14.00 17.49
C ILE A 155 -15.35 -13.95 17.28
N LEU A 156 -15.84 -12.88 16.67
CA LEU A 156 -17.27 -12.72 16.38
C LEU A 156 -17.66 -13.54 15.15
N LEU A 157 -18.87 -14.10 15.17
CA LEU A 157 -19.42 -14.88 14.07
C LEU A 157 -20.47 -14.06 13.30
N ARG A 158 -20.38 -14.03 11.98
CA ARG A 158 -21.45 -13.49 11.13
C ARG A 158 -22.59 -14.51 10.98
N SER A 159 -22.23 -15.79 10.91
CA SER A 159 -23.16 -16.92 10.83
C SER A 159 -22.56 -18.14 11.55
N PRO A 160 -23.31 -19.24 11.73
CA PRO A 160 -22.80 -20.46 12.39
C PRO A 160 -21.53 -21.04 11.75
N CYS A 161 -21.19 -20.65 10.52
CA CYS A 161 -20.04 -21.16 9.78
C CYS A 161 -19.16 -20.05 9.19
N GLU A 162 -19.35 -18.79 9.59
CA GLU A 162 -18.63 -17.64 9.03
C GLU A 162 -18.23 -16.68 10.15
N ILE A 163 -16.94 -16.31 10.21
CA ILE A 163 -16.44 -15.29 11.13
C ILE A 163 -16.72 -13.89 10.59
N VAL A 164 -16.79 -12.91 11.48
CA VAL A 164 -16.72 -11.50 11.07
C VAL A 164 -15.26 -11.14 10.82
N GLU A 165 -15.01 -10.55 9.66
CA GLU A 165 -13.70 -10.04 9.28
C GLU A 165 -13.78 -8.56 8.95
N SER A 166 -12.68 -7.82 9.18
CA SER A 166 -12.53 -6.45 8.71
C SER A 166 -11.20 -6.25 7.99
N PRO A 167 -11.13 -5.29 7.05
CA PRO A 167 -9.89 -4.92 6.39
C PRO A 167 -8.77 -4.59 7.37
N VAL A 168 -7.55 -5.00 7.05
CA VAL A 168 -6.34 -4.62 7.80
C VAL A 168 -5.98 -3.15 7.56
N GLY A 169 -6.29 -2.62 6.37
CA GLY A 169 -5.76 -1.34 5.90
C GLY A 169 -4.47 -1.50 5.10
N SER A 170 -3.84 -0.38 4.75
CA SER A 170 -2.69 -0.33 3.84
C SER A 170 -1.45 -1.09 4.34
N GLY A 171 -1.33 -1.34 5.65
CA GLY A 171 -0.26 -2.15 6.23
C GLY A 171 -0.27 -3.61 5.79
N GLY A 172 -1.44 -4.18 5.48
CA GLY A 172 -1.57 -5.57 5.03
C GLY A 172 -1.05 -5.83 3.61
N VAL A 173 -0.71 -4.78 2.87
CA VAL A 173 -0.20 -4.87 1.50
C VAL A 173 1.13 -5.62 1.46
N ILE A 174 2.04 -5.36 2.41
CA ILE A 174 3.36 -6.00 2.43
C ILE A 174 3.22 -7.51 2.59
N ASP A 175 2.35 -7.97 3.48
CA ASP A 175 2.11 -9.41 3.71
C ASP A 175 1.49 -10.07 2.48
N LEU A 176 0.52 -9.39 1.84
CA LEU A 176 -0.14 -9.86 0.64
C LEU A 176 0.86 -10.02 -0.52
N LEU A 177 1.75 -9.05 -0.73
CA LEU A 177 2.78 -9.10 -1.76
C LEU A 177 3.87 -10.14 -1.48
N SER A 178 4.17 -10.39 -0.20
CA SER A 178 5.20 -11.34 0.24
C SER A 178 4.76 -12.81 0.17
N THR A 179 3.54 -13.10 -0.25
CA THR A 179 3.09 -14.49 -0.44
C THR A 179 3.89 -15.20 -1.55
N LYS A 180 4.12 -16.52 -1.40
CA LYS A 180 4.88 -17.34 -2.38
C LYS A 180 4.37 -17.20 -3.81
N LYS A 181 3.05 -17.09 -3.95
CA LYS A 181 2.38 -16.90 -5.24
C LYS A 181 2.72 -15.55 -5.87
N ASN A 182 2.63 -14.47 -5.10
CA ASN A 182 2.84 -13.12 -5.61
C ASN A 182 4.33 -12.85 -5.89
N LEU A 183 5.22 -13.27 -4.98
CA LEU A 183 6.67 -13.23 -5.25
C LEU A 183 7.04 -14.02 -6.51
N GLY A 184 6.48 -15.22 -6.68
CA GLY A 184 6.71 -16.03 -7.89
C GLY A 184 6.26 -15.33 -9.17
N ASN A 185 5.17 -14.56 -9.14
CA ASN A 185 4.72 -13.76 -10.27
C ASN A 185 5.70 -12.62 -10.59
N PHE A 186 6.12 -11.86 -9.57
CA PHE A 186 7.09 -10.77 -9.75
C PHE A 186 8.44 -11.29 -10.28
N SER A 187 8.94 -12.40 -9.74
CA SER A 187 10.15 -13.06 -10.25
C SER A 187 9.98 -13.52 -11.70
N LYS A 188 8.84 -14.09 -12.07
CA LYS A 188 8.55 -14.49 -13.46
C LYS A 188 8.56 -13.30 -14.42
N TRP A 189 8.14 -12.13 -13.96
CA TRP A 189 8.18 -10.89 -14.75
C TRP A 189 9.55 -10.19 -14.74
N GLY A 190 10.54 -10.71 -14.00
CA GLY A 190 11.88 -10.14 -13.93
C GLY A 190 11.97 -8.84 -13.12
N ILE A 191 11.02 -8.63 -12.21
CA ILE A 191 10.90 -7.44 -11.38
C ILE A 191 11.98 -7.46 -10.28
N GLU A 192 12.56 -6.31 -10.01
CA GLU A 192 13.55 -6.07 -8.94
C GLU A 192 13.02 -5.08 -7.90
N TYR A 193 12.13 -4.17 -8.32
CA TYR A 193 11.49 -3.18 -7.44
C TYR A 193 9.98 -3.15 -7.65
N VAL A 194 9.24 -3.03 -6.56
CA VAL A 194 7.79 -2.87 -6.56
C VAL A 194 7.46 -1.49 -6.02
N GLU A 195 6.76 -0.69 -6.83
CA GLU A 195 6.17 0.56 -6.39
C GLU A 195 4.79 0.30 -5.78
N VAL A 196 4.58 0.70 -4.54
CA VAL A 196 3.30 0.63 -3.84
C VAL A 196 2.79 2.04 -3.62
N CYS A 197 1.65 2.37 -4.22
CA CYS A 197 1.10 3.71 -4.16
C CYS A 197 -0.43 3.70 -3.98
N SER A 198 -0.94 4.77 -3.37
CA SER A 198 -2.37 5.07 -3.34
C SER A 198 -2.76 6.01 -4.48
N LEU A 199 -4.06 6.06 -4.83
CA LEU A 199 -4.57 6.91 -5.92
C LEU A 199 -4.25 8.40 -5.77
N SER A 200 -4.18 8.88 -4.53
CA SER A 200 -3.93 10.28 -4.15
C SER A 200 -2.45 10.61 -3.99
N GLY A 201 -1.53 9.64 -4.14
CA GLY A 201 -0.10 9.87 -4.02
C GLY A 201 0.47 10.82 -5.09
N ILE A 202 1.60 11.47 -4.76
CA ILE A 202 2.42 12.25 -5.72
C ILE A 202 2.77 11.38 -6.94
N ARG A 203 2.43 11.89 -8.12
CA ARG A 203 2.59 11.21 -9.41
C ARG A 203 3.85 11.71 -10.11
N SER A 204 4.29 11.01 -11.16
CA SER A 204 5.26 11.45 -12.17
C SER A 204 6.75 11.28 -11.79
N ILE A 205 7.60 12.24 -12.16
CA ILE A 205 9.06 12.21 -12.02
C ILE A 205 9.52 11.96 -10.59
N GLY A 206 8.73 12.34 -9.58
CA GLY A 206 9.00 12.00 -8.19
C GLY A 206 9.19 10.49 -7.98
N GLN A 207 8.36 9.66 -8.60
CA GLN A 207 8.42 8.19 -8.50
C GLN A 207 9.70 7.64 -9.16
N ILE A 208 10.05 8.13 -10.35
CA ILE A 208 11.28 7.74 -11.06
C ILE A 208 12.52 8.16 -10.26
N MET A 209 12.50 9.38 -9.70
CA MET A 209 13.57 9.89 -8.84
C MET A 209 13.72 9.04 -7.58
N LEU A 210 12.61 8.66 -6.93
CA LEU A 210 12.64 7.80 -5.75
C LEU A 210 13.18 6.41 -6.09
N LEU A 211 12.73 5.80 -7.20
CA LEU A 211 13.25 4.52 -7.67
C LEU A 211 14.76 4.58 -7.91
N GLY A 212 15.21 5.62 -8.61
CA GLY A 212 16.62 5.89 -8.87
C GLY A 212 17.46 6.08 -7.61
N LEU A 213 16.95 6.86 -6.65
CA LEU A 213 17.53 7.10 -5.33
C LEU A 213 17.69 5.77 -4.56
N THR A 214 16.59 5.02 -4.45
CA THR A 214 16.52 3.73 -3.74
C THR A 214 17.55 2.75 -4.30
N SER A 215 17.56 2.58 -5.62
CA SER A 215 18.50 1.69 -6.30
C SER A 215 19.95 2.17 -6.17
N SER A 216 20.21 3.47 -6.37
CA SER A 216 21.58 4.02 -6.31
C SER A 216 22.23 3.90 -4.93
N ARG A 217 21.41 3.92 -3.87
CA ARG A 217 21.87 3.72 -2.49
C ARG A 217 21.91 2.25 -2.08
N GLY A 218 21.41 1.34 -2.91
CA GLY A 218 21.35 -0.09 -2.59
C GLY A 218 20.46 -0.41 -1.37
N VAL A 219 19.51 0.47 -1.08
CA VAL A 219 18.57 0.32 0.04
C VAL A 219 17.34 -0.47 -0.38
N ASP A 220 16.64 -1.01 0.60
CA ASP A 220 15.52 -1.93 0.39
C ASP A 220 14.16 -1.24 0.34
N LEU A 221 14.09 -0.04 0.90
CA LEU A 221 12.89 0.79 1.01
C LEU A 221 13.17 2.22 0.54
N GLY A 222 12.28 2.78 -0.26
CA GLY A 222 12.23 4.19 -0.59
C GLY A 222 10.86 4.77 -0.30
N ILE A 223 10.77 5.98 0.25
CA ILE A 223 9.50 6.67 0.49
C ILE A 223 9.52 8.08 -0.06
N ILE A 224 8.45 8.50 -0.73
CA ILE A 224 8.19 9.93 -0.98
C ILE A 224 7.39 10.47 0.19
N TYR A 225 7.85 11.59 0.74
CA TYR A 225 7.16 12.32 1.79
C TYR A 225 6.85 13.75 1.35
N LEU A 226 5.61 14.19 1.63
CA LEU A 226 5.16 15.56 1.47
C LEU A 226 4.70 16.08 2.83
N GLU A 227 5.08 17.31 3.20
CA GLU A 227 4.82 17.87 4.54
C GLU A 227 3.32 17.90 4.95
N LYS A 228 2.41 17.82 3.97
CA LYS A 228 0.96 17.83 4.17
C LYS A 228 0.27 16.50 3.84
N SER A 229 1.00 15.42 3.58
CA SER A 229 0.40 14.13 3.22
C SER A 229 -0.29 13.45 4.41
N SER A 230 -1.42 12.80 4.14
CA SER A 230 -2.07 11.92 5.11
C SER A 230 -1.42 10.52 5.13
N GLU A 231 -1.75 9.67 6.12
CA GLU A 231 -1.26 8.28 6.15
C GLU A 231 -1.77 7.42 4.98
N GLU A 232 -2.88 7.84 4.36
CA GLU A 232 -3.47 7.16 3.20
C GLU A 232 -2.85 7.65 1.87
N GLU A 233 -2.01 8.68 1.93
CA GLU A 233 -1.23 9.19 0.80
C GLU A 233 0.20 8.66 0.90
N PHE A 234 0.51 7.66 0.08
CA PHE A 234 1.82 7.03 0.10
C PHE A 234 2.30 6.68 -1.31
N ASN A 235 3.61 6.80 -1.50
CA ASN A 235 4.35 6.22 -2.62
C ASN A 235 5.63 5.61 -2.06
N ILE A 236 5.76 4.30 -2.21
CA ILE A 236 6.81 3.52 -1.59
C ILE A 236 7.44 2.62 -2.64
N ILE A 237 8.77 2.55 -2.66
CA ILE A 237 9.52 1.57 -3.44
C ILE A 237 10.00 0.48 -2.49
N LEU A 238 9.70 -0.77 -2.82
CA LEU A 238 10.16 -1.96 -2.11
C LEU A 238 11.05 -2.79 -3.02
N SER A 239 12.23 -3.19 -2.55
CA SER A 239 13.06 -4.16 -3.27
C SER A 239 12.42 -5.56 -3.21
N MET A 240 12.64 -6.37 -4.25
CA MET A 240 12.25 -7.79 -4.21
C MET A 240 12.99 -8.56 -3.11
N LYS A 241 14.19 -8.11 -2.72
CA LYS A 241 14.93 -8.66 -1.57
C LYS A 241 14.12 -8.46 -0.28
N TYR A 242 13.63 -7.25 -0.02
CA TYR A 242 12.79 -6.95 1.15
C TYR A 242 11.55 -7.85 1.19
N LEU A 243 10.76 -7.88 0.10
CA LEU A 243 9.54 -8.68 0.04
C LEU A 243 9.82 -10.20 0.22
N THR A 244 10.99 -10.67 -0.19
CA THR A 244 11.40 -12.07 0.02
C THR A 244 11.78 -12.35 1.46
N GLU A 245 12.44 -11.42 2.15
CA GLU A 245 12.76 -11.55 3.58
C GLU A 245 11.48 -11.59 4.43
N GLN A 246 10.50 -10.72 4.14
CA GLN A 246 9.20 -10.68 4.82
C GLN A 246 8.39 -11.98 4.66
N GLN A 247 8.67 -12.81 3.64
CA GLN A 247 8.06 -14.13 3.50
C GLN A 247 8.61 -15.17 4.49
N VAL A 248 9.92 -15.14 4.71
CA VAL A 248 10.64 -16.14 5.52
C VAL A 248 10.50 -15.81 6.99
N GLU A 249 10.57 -14.51 7.28
CA GLU A 249 10.24 -13.93 8.56
C GLU A 249 8.72 -13.92 8.74
N LYS A 250 8.14 -15.04 9.18
CA LYS A 250 6.89 -14.99 9.99
C LYS A 250 7.21 -14.36 11.35
N VAL A 251 7.89 -13.22 11.34
CA VAL A 251 8.43 -12.60 12.53
C VAL A 251 7.26 -12.11 13.34
N GLU A 252 7.30 -12.49 14.62
CA GLU A 252 6.74 -11.80 15.78
C GLU A 252 7.21 -10.33 15.76
N SER A 253 6.82 -9.61 14.71
CA SER A 253 7.12 -8.21 14.54
C SER A 253 6.17 -7.53 15.51
N ASN A 254 6.72 -6.58 16.28
CA ASN A 254 5.92 -5.64 17.05
C ASN A 254 5.16 -4.73 16.07
N GLU A 255 4.29 -5.32 15.26
CA GLU A 255 3.40 -4.62 14.36
C GLU A 255 2.62 -3.65 15.21
N SER A 256 2.76 -2.38 14.88
CA SER A 256 1.98 -1.33 15.53
C SER A 256 0.57 -1.40 14.97
N ILE A 257 -0.19 -2.40 15.44
CA ILE A 257 -1.59 -2.59 15.12
C ILE A 257 -2.38 -1.61 15.99
N SER A 258 -3.17 -0.78 15.33
CA SER A 258 -4.15 0.07 15.96
C SER A 258 -5.49 -0.67 16.08
N THR A 259 -6.30 -0.28 17.05
CA THR A 259 -7.60 -0.90 17.29
C THR A 259 -8.70 0.15 17.28
N THR A 260 -9.83 -0.15 16.65
CA THR A 260 -11.03 0.68 16.70
C THR A 260 -12.19 -0.10 17.29
N SER A 261 -12.95 0.53 18.19
CA SER A 261 -14.16 -0.07 18.74
C SER A 261 -15.38 0.31 17.90
N VAL A 262 -16.07 -0.69 17.35
CA VAL A 262 -17.21 -0.49 16.45
C VAL A 262 -18.42 -1.27 16.98
N ALA A 263 -19.64 -0.84 16.64
CA ALA A 263 -20.83 -1.66 16.83
C ALA A 263 -20.91 -2.68 15.70
N CYS A 264 -20.88 -3.96 16.03
CA CYS A 264 -20.85 -5.04 15.05
C CYS A 264 -21.97 -6.04 15.33
N GLU A 265 -22.87 -6.17 14.37
CA GLU A 265 -23.83 -7.28 14.33
C GLU A 265 -23.09 -8.60 14.21
N HIS A 266 -23.53 -9.59 14.98
CA HIS A 266 -22.92 -10.91 15.04
C HIS A 266 -23.93 -11.92 15.58
N MET A 267 -23.57 -13.20 15.53
CA MET A 267 -24.34 -14.30 16.09
C MET A 267 -23.66 -14.88 17.32
N GLU A 268 -24.48 -15.23 18.30
CA GLU A 268 -24.06 -15.98 19.48
C GLU A 268 -25.01 -17.15 19.73
N VAL A 269 -24.54 -18.13 20.50
CA VAL A 269 -25.38 -19.22 21.01
C VAL A 269 -25.91 -18.84 22.38
N VAL A 270 -27.23 -18.63 22.47
CA VAL A 270 -27.95 -18.38 23.72
C VAL A 270 -28.97 -19.51 23.89
N ASP A 271 -28.95 -20.19 25.03
CA ASP A 271 -29.82 -21.34 25.33
C ASP A 271 -29.85 -22.41 24.21
N ASN A 272 -28.66 -22.78 23.72
CA ASN A 272 -28.45 -23.73 22.61
C ASN A 272 -29.12 -23.32 21.28
N LYS A 273 -29.41 -22.04 21.09
CA LYS A 273 -29.96 -21.50 19.85
C LYS A 273 -29.12 -20.34 19.34
N TRP A 274 -28.99 -20.28 18.02
CA TRP A 274 -28.35 -19.15 17.35
C TRP A 274 -29.25 -17.92 17.43
N VAL A 275 -28.70 -16.83 17.94
CA VAL A 275 -29.39 -15.54 18.07
C VAL A 275 -28.53 -14.45 17.43
N SER A 276 -29.17 -13.57 16.66
CA SER A 276 -28.52 -12.40 16.07
C SER A 276 -28.52 -11.24 17.07
N ILE A 277 -27.33 -10.74 17.37
CA ILE A 277 -27.08 -9.64 18.29
C ILE A 277 -26.97 -8.34 17.49
N HIS A 278 -27.75 -7.33 17.89
CA HIS A 278 -27.79 -6.01 17.25
C HIS A 278 -27.42 -4.94 18.29
N PRO A 279 -26.13 -4.60 18.42
CA PRO A 279 -25.66 -3.72 19.48
C PRO A 279 -25.91 -2.24 19.16
N ASN A 280 -26.38 -1.48 20.15
CA ASN A 280 -26.57 -0.02 20.04
C ASN A 280 -25.31 0.78 20.42
N LEU A 281 -24.29 0.11 20.97
CA LEU A 281 -23.02 0.69 21.40
C LEU A 281 -21.86 -0.18 20.87
N PRO A 282 -20.64 0.37 20.73
CA PRO A 282 -19.48 -0.43 20.30
C PRO A 282 -19.21 -1.64 21.18
N ASN A 283 -19.29 -2.83 20.58
CA ASN A 283 -19.15 -4.15 21.22
C ASN A 283 -18.03 -4.99 20.59
N SER A 284 -17.40 -4.53 19.51
CA SER A 284 -16.30 -5.22 18.85
C SER A 284 -15.01 -4.38 18.88
N ILE A 285 -13.90 -5.05 18.59
CA ILE A 285 -12.59 -4.49 18.34
C ILE A 285 -12.17 -4.92 16.94
N HIS A 286 -11.86 -3.93 16.10
CA HIS A 286 -11.34 -4.08 14.75
C HIS A 286 -9.86 -3.72 14.76
N PHE A 287 -9.03 -4.54 14.13
CA PHE A 287 -7.59 -4.33 14.02
C PHE A 287 -7.28 -3.62 12.70
N HIS A 288 -6.40 -2.62 12.75
CA HIS A 288 -5.99 -1.82 11.60
C HIS A 288 -4.49 -1.51 11.65
N SER A 289 -3.83 -1.53 10.50
CA SER A 289 -2.44 -1.15 10.33
C SER A 289 -2.29 -0.32 9.06
N SER A 290 -1.62 0.83 9.17
CA SER A 290 -1.21 1.63 8.02
C SER A 290 0.14 1.16 7.49
N ILE A 291 0.43 1.46 6.23
CA ILE A 291 1.69 1.07 5.60
C ILE A 291 2.92 1.63 6.35
N TYR A 292 2.81 2.84 6.89
CA TYR A 292 3.87 3.45 7.70
C TYR A 292 4.08 2.73 9.04
N ASN A 293 3.00 2.33 9.71
CA ASN A 293 3.05 1.54 10.94
C ASN A 293 3.69 0.17 10.71
N ARG A 294 3.40 -0.47 9.56
CA ARG A 294 4.04 -1.73 9.16
C ARG A 294 5.54 -1.56 8.94
N LEU A 295 5.96 -0.47 8.29
CA LEU A 295 7.36 -0.23 7.95
C LEU A 295 8.21 0.19 9.17
N LEU A 296 7.63 0.92 10.13
CA LEU A 296 8.28 1.35 11.37
C LEU A 296 8.90 0.21 12.20
N GLY A 297 8.29 -0.98 12.16
CA GLY A 297 8.72 -2.13 12.95
C GLY A 297 9.52 -3.19 12.18
N ALA A 298 9.71 -3.01 10.87
CA ALA A 298 10.17 -4.08 9.96
C ALA A 298 11.43 -3.75 9.15
N CYS A 299 11.95 -2.51 9.21
CA CYS A 299 13.11 -2.10 8.43
C CYS A 299 14.04 -1.20 9.25
N ASP A 300 15.32 -1.57 9.31
CA ASP A 300 16.35 -0.74 9.92
C ASP A 300 16.53 0.58 9.13
N THR A 301 16.86 1.66 9.82
CA THR A 301 16.91 3.02 9.25
C THR A 301 18.02 3.19 8.20
N ASP A 302 19.01 2.31 8.20
CA ASP A 302 20.10 2.25 7.21
C ASP A 302 19.69 1.55 5.90
N ARG A 303 18.60 0.78 5.91
CA ARG A 303 18.05 0.07 4.75
C ARG A 303 16.95 0.85 4.03
N MET A 304 16.80 2.13 4.32
CA MET A 304 15.77 2.97 3.70
C MET A 304 16.27 4.33 3.24
N CYS A 305 15.52 4.95 2.32
CA CYS A 305 15.72 6.33 1.91
C CYS A 305 14.41 7.12 1.81
N VAL A 306 14.50 8.43 2.00
CA VAL A 306 13.35 9.35 1.96
C VAL A 306 13.57 10.44 0.92
N LEU A 307 12.68 10.56 -0.04
CA LEU A 307 12.56 11.72 -0.93
C LEU A 307 11.56 12.71 -0.33
N HIS A 308 12.06 13.75 0.31
CA HIS A 308 11.25 14.80 0.91
C HIS A 308 10.94 15.88 -0.12
N ILE A 309 9.68 15.99 -0.51
CA ILE A 309 9.20 17.01 -1.44
C ILE A 309 8.63 18.17 -0.63
N THR A 310 9.10 19.39 -0.91
CA THR A 310 8.55 20.62 -0.33
C THR A 310 7.80 21.43 -1.36
N ASP A 311 6.81 22.20 -0.88
CA ASP A 311 6.20 23.29 -1.65
C ASP A 311 7.24 24.34 -2.06
#